data_AF-A0A7J5W8R5-F1
#
_entry.id   AF-A0A7J5W8R5-F1
#
_cell.length_a   1.000
_cell.length_b   1.000
_cell.length_c   1.000
_cell.angle_alpha   90.00
_cell.angle_beta   90.00
_cell.angle_gamma   90.00
#
_symmetry.space_group_name_H-M   'P 1'
#
loop_
_entity.id
_entity.type
_entity.pdbx_description
1 polymer ?
#
loop_
_entity_poly.entity_id
_entity_poly.type
_entity_poly.pdbx_seq_one_letter_code
_entity_poly.pdbx_strand_id
1 'polypeptide(L)'
;MSEGTGIPVVSVVGKSDSGKTTLMEGLIRALTARGYCVATCKHHVHEVDIDQPGKDSWRHARAGSRVTMISSPTQFAVVRALERERTLEEIAGEAEAGGCDILLTEGFKRAGNVRIEVSRLGRSDEMISTPGELFALVTDNPDLWPDGVPVIALDDVEALAGLVERTFLQGDARDGD
;
A
#
# COMPACT_ATOMS: atom_id res chain seq x y z
N MET A 1 -14.95 -2.15 -17.16
CA MET A 1 -13.60 -1.64 -17.43
C MET A 1 -13.66 -0.14 -17.21
N SER A 2 -13.19 0.33 -16.06
CA SER A 2 -13.03 1.75 -15.78
C SER A 2 -11.57 2.06 -16.10
N GLU A 3 -11.32 2.71 -17.23
CA GLU A 3 -10.05 3.37 -17.51
C GLU A 3 -9.88 4.46 -16.44
N GLY A 4 -9.21 4.13 -15.35
CA GLY A 4 -8.84 5.10 -14.33
C GLY A 4 -7.51 5.71 -14.73
N THR A 5 -7.52 6.98 -15.13
CA THR A 5 -6.32 7.80 -15.20
C THR A 5 -5.76 7.94 -13.79
N GLY A 6 -4.67 7.25 -13.50
CA GLY A 6 -3.97 7.30 -12.22
C GLY A 6 -3.04 6.11 -12.05
N ILE A 7 -2.10 6.22 -11.12
CA ILE A 7 -1.13 5.14 -10.83
C ILE A 7 -1.84 3.90 -10.29
N PRO A 8 -1.33 2.67 -10.56
CA PRO A 8 -1.89 1.45 -9.99
C PRO A 8 -1.96 1.48 -8.46
N VAL A 9 -3.06 0.96 -7.91
CA VAL A 9 -3.26 0.81 -6.46
C VAL A 9 -3.37 -0.67 -6.13
N VAL A 10 -2.48 -1.18 -5.28
CA VAL A 10 -2.45 -2.59 -4.86
C VAL A 10 -2.59 -2.68 -3.35
N SER A 11 -3.63 -3.34 -2.87
CA SER A 11 -3.93 -3.45 -1.44
C SER A 11 -3.45 -4.79 -0.87
N VAL A 12 -2.59 -4.73 0.15
CA VAL A 12 -2.21 -5.88 0.97
C VAL A 12 -3.19 -6.01 2.14
N VAL A 13 -3.94 -7.11 2.13
CA VAL A 13 -4.97 -7.42 3.12
C VAL A 13 -4.66 -8.73 3.85
N GLY A 14 -5.36 -8.98 4.95
CA GLY A 14 -5.20 -10.20 5.75
C GLY A 14 -5.67 -10.00 7.18
N LYS A 15 -5.66 -11.08 7.96
CA LYS A 15 -5.91 -11.03 9.41
C LYS A 15 -4.76 -10.30 10.12
N SER A 16 -4.99 -9.83 11.36
CA SER A 16 -3.90 -9.27 12.18
C SER A 16 -2.84 -10.34 12.42
N ASP A 17 -1.58 -9.93 12.44
CA ASP A 17 -0.40 -10.81 12.62
C ASP A 17 -0.19 -11.88 11.54
N SER A 18 -0.79 -11.73 10.34
CA SER A 18 -0.53 -12.65 9.22
C SER A 18 0.85 -12.43 8.55
N GLY A 19 1.52 -11.30 8.81
CA GLY A 19 2.80 -10.94 8.18
C GLY A 19 2.71 -9.87 7.09
N LYS A 20 1.58 -9.15 6.99
CA LYS A 20 1.37 -8.07 6.01
C LYS A 20 2.52 -7.05 5.97
N THR A 21 2.96 -6.55 7.13
CA THR A 21 4.03 -5.56 7.20
C THR A 21 5.35 -6.12 6.66
N THR A 22 5.68 -7.38 6.97
CA THR A 22 6.88 -8.05 6.42
C THR A 22 6.78 -8.22 4.91
N LEU A 23 5.63 -8.63 4.38
CA LEU A 23 5.40 -8.72 2.94
C LEU A 23 5.50 -7.35 2.27
N MET A 24 4.90 -6.32 2.85
CA MET A 24 4.95 -4.93 2.37
C MET A 24 6.40 -4.46 2.26
N GLU A 25 7.20 -4.59 3.33
CA GLU A 25 8.62 -4.22 3.31
C GLU A 25 9.42 -4.94 2.23
N GLY A 26 9.17 -6.24 2.06
CA GLY A 26 9.79 -7.04 1.01
C GLY A 26 9.41 -6.55 -0.39
N LEU A 27 8.12 -6.36 -0.64
CA LEU A 27 7.59 -5.93 -1.93
C LEU A 27 8.09 -4.52 -2.30
N ILE A 28 8.12 -3.60 -1.33
CA ILE A 28 8.69 -2.26 -1.51
C ILE A 28 10.16 -2.37 -1.92
N ARG A 29 10.96 -3.15 -1.17
CA ARG A 29 12.39 -3.34 -1.47
C ARG A 29 12.60 -3.92 -2.87
N ALA A 30 11.84 -4.94 -3.25
CA ALA A 30 11.95 -5.58 -4.55
C ALA A 30 11.57 -4.64 -5.71
N LEU A 31 10.47 -3.88 -5.59
CA LEU A 31 10.05 -2.94 -6.64
C LEU A 31 11.00 -1.73 -6.75
N THR A 32 11.45 -1.17 -5.62
CA THR A 32 12.43 -0.07 -5.63
C THR A 32 13.77 -0.51 -6.20
N ALA A 33 14.23 -1.74 -5.92
CA ALA A 33 15.46 -2.28 -6.53
C ALA A 33 15.36 -2.43 -8.05
N ARG A 34 14.15 -2.51 -8.61
CA ARG A 34 13.87 -2.55 -10.05
C ARG A 34 13.71 -1.15 -10.68
N GLY A 35 13.85 -0.08 -9.88
CA GLY A 35 13.83 1.30 -10.36
C GLY A 35 12.46 2.00 -10.27
N TYR A 36 11.46 1.36 -9.66
CA TYR A 36 10.14 1.98 -9.47
C TYR A 36 10.10 2.90 -8.25
N CYS A 37 9.42 4.03 -8.37
CA CYS A 37 9.10 4.92 -7.27
C CYS A 37 7.80 4.43 -6.59
N VAL A 38 7.89 3.97 -5.35
CA VAL A 38 6.77 3.31 -4.66
C VAL A 38 6.20 4.23 -3.58
N ALA A 39 4.91 4.53 -3.67
CA ALA A 39 4.15 5.15 -2.58
C ALA A 39 3.54 4.08 -1.67
N THR A 40 3.40 4.39 -0.38
CA THR A 40 2.74 3.52 0.59
C THR A 40 1.68 4.25 1.38
N CYS A 41 0.54 3.62 1.62
CA CYS A 41 -0.47 4.12 2.55
C CYS A 41 -0.91 3.03 3.53
N LYS A 42 -0.92 3.34 4.83
CA LYS A 42 -1.47 2.43 5.84
C LYS A 42 -2.77 2.99 6.36
N HIS A 43 -3.85 2.21 6.22
CA HIS A 43 -5.16 2.60 6.74
C HIS A 43 -5.24 2.33 8.24
N HIS A 44 -5.46 3.38 9.03
CA HIS A 44 -5.64 3.33 10.47
C HIS A 44 -7.04 3.87 10.83
N VAL A 45 -7.80 3.11 11.62
CA VAL A 45 -9.18 3.46 12.03
C VAL A 45 -9.25 4.40 13.25
N HIS A 46 -8.10 4.76 13.81
CA HIS A 46 -7.99 5.61 14.99
C HIS A 46 -7.16 6.85 14.66
N GLU A 47 -7.30 7.90 15.49
CA GLU A 47 -6.45 9.07 15.40
C GLU A 47 -4.97 8.68 15.46
N VAL A 48 -4.16 9.30 14.61
CA VAL A 48 -2.72 9.08 14.53
C VAL A 48 -2.02 10.39 14.87
N ASP A 49 -1.24 10.40 15.94
CA ASP A 49 -0.30 11.48 16.22
C ASP A 49 1.00 11.20 15.45
N ILE A 50 1.16 11.85 14.30
CA ILE A 50 2.33 11.70 13.41
C ILE A 50 3.50 12.60 13.86
N ASP A 51 3.23 13.62 14.68
CA ASP A 51 4.21 14.60 15.15
C ASP A 51 4.47 14.45 16.66
N GLN A 52 5.58 14.99 17.15
CA GLN A 52 5.97 14.90 18.56
C GLN A 52 5.13 15.86 19.43
N PRO A 53 4.37 15.35 20.40
CA PRO A 53 3.59 16.18 21.31
C PRO A 53 4.44 17.25 22.00
N GLY A 54 3.93 18.49 22.01
CA GLY A 54 4.58 19.64 22.65
C GLY A 54 5.67 20.35 21.84
N LYS A 55 6.11 19.81 20.70
CA LYS A 55 7.01 20.51 19.77
C LYS A 55 6.30 21.59 18.95
N ASP A 56 7.06 22.45 18.31
CA ASP A 56 6.53 23.65 17.63
C ASP A 56 5.53 23.31 16.53
N SER A 57 5.85 22.36 15.64
CA SER A 57 4.95 21.89 14.59
C SER A 57 3.64 21.30 15.14
N TRP A 58 3.70 20.53 16.23
CA TRP A 58 2.53 20.00 16.91
C TRP A 58 1.67 21.12 17.51
N ARG A 59 2.32 22.11 18.14
CA ARG A 59 1.64 23.28 18.70
C ARG A 59 0.99 24.13 17.61
N HIS A 60 1.62 24.27 16.44
CA HIS A 60 1.06 24.99 15.28
C HIS A 60 -0.21 24.30 14.77
N ALA A 61 -0.21 22.98 14.65
CA ALA A 61 -1.40 22.22 14.25
C ALA A 61 -2.55 22.41 15.25
N ARG A 62 -2.28 22.28 16.56
CA ARG A 62 -3.28 22.48 17.63
C ARG A 62 -3.76 23.92 17.76
N ALA A 63 -2.96 24.91 17.35
CA ALA A 63 -3.36 26.31 17.27
C ALA A 63 -4.32 26.61 16.10
N GLY A 64 -4.62 25.62 15.24
CA GLY A 64 -5.57 25.74 14.15
C GLY A 64 -4.94 25.81 12.76
N SER A 65 -3.64 25.52 12.62
CA SER A 65 -3.04 25.40 11.29
C SER A 65 -3.68 24.24 10.52
N ARG A 66 -4.24 24.52 9.34
CA ARG A 66 -4.81 23.49 8.47
C ARG A 66 -3.73 22.58 7.86
N VAL A 67 -2.53 23.13 7.68
CA VAL A 67 -1.38 22.43 7.12
C VAL A 67 -0.14 22.83 7.89
N THR A 68 0.54 21.86 8.49
CA THR A 68 1.85 22.05 9.12
C THR A 68 2.89 21.35 8.26
N MET A 69 3.99 22.04 7.96
CA MET A 69 5.09 21.51 7.17
C MET A 69 6.38 21.52 7.99
N ILE A 70 7.13 20.43 7.93
CA ILE A 70 8.45 20.29 8.54
C ILE A 70 9.44 20.06 7.40
N SER A 71 10.45 20.94 7.30
CA SER A 71 11.49 20.84 6.28
C SER A 71 12.84 20.63 6.95
N SER A 72 13.55 19.57 6.54
CA SER A 72 14.87 19.21 7.04
C SER A 72 15.76 18.76 5.87
N PRO A 73 17.09 18.69 6.04
CA PRO A 73 18.00 18.27 4.97
C PRO A 73 17.73 16.87 4.40
N THR A 74 17.09 15.99 5.17
CA THR A 74 16.88 14.58 4.79
C THR A 74 15.41 14.23 4.58
N GLN A 75 14.48 15.05 5.07
CA GLN A 75 13.06 14.72 5.10
C GLN A 75 12.20 15.98 5.04
N PHE A 76 11.10 15.88 4.29
CA PHE A 76 10.02 16.84 4.28
C PHE A 76 8.74 16.12 4.74
N ALA A 77 8.07 16.66 5.76
CA ALA A 77 6.83 16.09 6.29
C ALA A 77 5.70 17.11 6.20
N VAL A 78 4.52 16.65 5.82
CA VAL A 78 3.30 17.46 5.74
C VAL A 78 2.23 16.80 6.57
N VAL A 79 1.71 17.53 7.56
CA VAL A 79 0.56 17.13 8.36
C VAL A 79 -0.61 18.00 7.97
N ARG A 80 -1.70 17.40 7.49
CA ARG A 80 -2.92 18.11 7.08
C ARG A 80 -4.06 17.73 8.02
N ALA A 81 -4.74 18.74 8.56
CA ALA A 81 -6.01 18.54 9.23
C ALA A 81 -7.07 18.20 8.16
N LEU A 82 -7.84 17.14 8.39
CA LEU A 82 -8.87 16.66 7.48
C LEU A 82 -10.26 16.81 8.12
N GLU A 83 -11.23 17.24 7.33
CA GLU A 83 -12.66 17.26 7.74
C GLU A 83 -13.34 15.91 7.50
N ARG A 84 -12.80 15.12 6.57
CA ARG A 84 -13.17 13.74 6.28
C ARG A 84 -11.95 12.92 5.86
N GLU A 85 -12.07 11.61 5.99
CA GLU A 85 -11.07 10.69 5.46
C GLU A 85 -10.93 10.83 3.93
N ARG A 86 -9.72 10.63 3.41
CA ARG A 86 -9.42 10.65 1.97
C ARG A 86 -9.87 9.35 1.32
N THR A 87 -10.36 9.41 0.08
CA THR A 87 -10.61 8.21 -0.72
C THR A 87 -9.30 7.64 -1.26
N LEU A 88 -9.30 6.38 -1.70
CA LEU A 88 -8.11 5.78 -2.31
C LEU A 88 -7.68 6.51 -3.58
N GLU A 89 -8.64 7.02 -4.35
CA GLU A 89 -8.38 7.81 -5.57
C GLU A 89 -7.66 9.12 -5.23
N GLU A 90 -8.07 9.80 -4.15
CA GLU A 90 -7.37 11.01 -3.69
C GLU A 90 -5.94 10.72 -3.23
N ILE A 91 -5.74 9.61 -2.52
CA ILE A 91 -4.41 9.19 -2.04
C ILE A 91 -3.53 8.80 -3.24
N ALA A 92 -4.08 8.09 -4.23
CA ALA A 92 -3.38 7.74 -5.46
C ALA A 92 -2.97 9.00 -6.24
N GLY A 93 -3.84 10.01 -6.34
CA GLY A 93 -3.51 11.29 -6.95
C GLY A 93 -2.41 12.05 -6.22
N GLU A 94 -2.36 11.99 -4.88
CA GLU A 94 -1.25 12.56 -4.09
C GLU A 94 0.08 11.83 -4.37
N ALA A 95 0.05 10.50 -4.50
CA ALA A 95 1.22 9.70 -4.83
C ALA A 95 1.72 9.94 -6.27
N GLU A 96 0.80 10.02 -7.24
CA GLU A 96 1.10 10.34 -8.64
C GLU A 96 1.73 11.74 -8.77
N ALA A 97 1.16 12.74 -8.09
CA ALA A 97 1.74 14.09 -8.05
C ALA A 97 3.15 14.12 -7.42
N GLY A 98 3.49 13.12 -6.60
CA GLY A 98 4.81 12.89 -6.04
C GLY A 98 5.78 12.14 -6.97
N GLY A 99 5.37 11.80 -8.20
CA GLY A 99 6.19 11.07 -9.16
C GLY A 99 6.30 9.57 -8.90
N CYS A 100 5.38 9.00 -8.10
CA CYS A 100 5.35 7.57 -7.83
C CYS A 100 4.74 6.79 -9.00
N ASP A 101 5.18 5.54 -9.17
CA ASP A 101 4.71 4.61 -10.19
C ASP A 101 3.58 3.71 -9.70
N ILE A 102 3.47 3.50 -8.39
CA ILE A 102 2.50 2.59 -7.78
C ILE A 102 2.21 3.01 -6.34
N LEU A 103 0.96 2.84 -5.92
CA LEU A 103 0.54 2.96 -4.52
C LEU A 103 0.28 1.56 -3.93
N LEU A 104 1.10 1.18 -2.94
CA LEU A 104 0.87 -0.01 -2.14
C LEU A 104 0.13 0.37 -0.86
N THR A 105 -0.98 -0.28 -0.56
CA THR A 105 -1.74 0.02 0.66
C THR A 105 -1.79 -1.15 1.63
N GLU A 106 -1.48 -0.94 2.90
CA GLU A 106 -1.79 -1.92 3.95
C GLU A 106 -3.17 -1.59 4.55
N GLY A 107 -4.16 -2.45 4.31
CA GLY A 107 -5.55 -2.24 4.75
C GLY A 107 -6.51 -1.97 3.59
N PHE A 108 -7.42 -1.00 3.75
CA PHE A 108 -8.47 -0.66 2.77
C PHE A 108 -9.28 -1.86 2.23
N LYS A 109 -9.63 -2.81 3.11
CA LYS A 109 -10.32 -4.08 2.75
C LYS A 109 -11.57 -3.95 1.87
N ARG A 110 -12.17 -2.76 1.78
CA ARG A 110 -13.42 -2.49 1.04
C ARG A 110 -13.28 -1.45 -0.08
N ALA A 111 -12.14 -0.79 -0.21
CA ALA A 111 -11.97 0.32 -1.14
C ALA A 111 -11.10 -0.04 -2.37
N GLY A 112 -10.32 -1.12 -2.31
CA GLY A 112 -9.45 -1.56 -3.41
C GLY A 112 -10.02 -2.72 -4.24
N ASN A 113 -9.79 -2.65 -5.57
CA ASN A 113 -10.18 -3.68 -6.55
C ASN A 113 -9.05 -4.70 -6.84
N VAL A 114 -7.81 -4.40 -6.45
CA VAL A 114 -6.65 -5.29 -6.62
C VAL A 114 -6.12 -5.64 -5.24
N ARG A 115 -6.33 -6.90 -4.81
CA ARG A 115 -5.97 -7.33 -3.45
C ARG A 115 -4.96 -8.46 -3.45
N ILE A 116 -3.89 -8.28 -2.70
CA ILE A 116 -2.98 -9.35 -2.30
C ILE A 116 -3.36 -9.73 -0.88
N GLU A 117 -3.87 -10.94 -0.69
CA GLU A 117 -4.18 -11.43 0.66
C GLU A 117 -3.01 -12.20 1.24
N VAL A 118 -2.65 -11.87 2.48
CA VAL A 118 -1.69 -12.64 3.28
C VAL A 118 -2.45 -13.50 4.28
N SER A 119 -2.42 -14.80 4.05
CA SER A 119 -2.98 -15.82 4.95
C SER A 119 -1.86 -16.69 5.50
N ARG A 120 -1.84 -16.91 6.81
CA ARG A 120 -0.84 -17.75 7.48
C ARG A 120 -1.56 -18.85 8.23
N LEU A 121 -1.25 -20.11 7.95
CA LEU A 121 -1.90 -21.29 8.54
C LEU A 121 -1.86 -21.25 10.07
N GLY A 122 -0.73 -20.86 10.64
CA GLY A 122 -0.58 -20.68 12.10
C GLY A 122 -1.45 -19.59 12.71
N ARG A 123 -2.11 -18.76 11.88
CA ARG A 123 -3.03 -17.70 12.31
C ARG A 123 -4.48 -17.99 11.94
N SER A 124 -4.72 -18.56 10.76
CA SER A 124 -6.01 -19.03 10.28
C SER A 124 -5.84 -19.90 9.03
N ASP A 125 -6.78 -20.81 8.84
CA ASP A 125 -7.03 -21.62 7.66
C ASP A 125 -7.98 -20.97 6.63
N GLU A 126 -8.65 -19.88 6.97
CA GLU A 126 -9.64 -19.20 6.13
C GLU A 126 -9.10 -17.91 5.49
N MET A 127 -9.47 -17.69 4.24
CA MET A 127 -9.31 -16.39 3.58
C MET A 127 -10.35 -15.37 4.07
N ILE A 128 -10.01 -14.09 3.99
CA ILE A 128 -10.91 -12.97 4.28
C ILE A 128 -11.54 -12.37 3.02
N SER A 129 -10.96 -12.63 1.85
CA SER A 129 -11.45 -12.19 0.55
C SER A 129 -12.00 -13.38 -0.24
N THR A 130 -12.98 -13.11 -1.10
CA THR A 130 -13.44 -14.09 -2.07
C THR A 130 -12.46 -14.19 -3.24
N PRO A 131 -12.38 -15.34 -3.96
CA PRO A 131 -11.46 -15.49 -5.10
C PRO A 131 -11.61 -14.39 -6.17
N GLY A 132 -12.83 -13.92 -6.43
CA GLY A 132 -13.08 -12.85 -7.41
C GLY A 132 -12.58 -11.46 -6.99
N GLU A 133 -12.17 -11.27 -5.73
CA GLU A 133 -11.58 -10.03 -5.23
C GLU A 133 -10.04 -10.11 -5.17
N LEU A 134 -9.46 -11.30 -5.35
CA LEU A 134 -8.03 -11.54 -5.18
C LEU A 134 -7.27 -11.38 -6.49
N PHE A 135 -6.21 -10.59 -6.43
CA PHE A 135 -5.16 -10.59 -7.43
C PHE A 135 -4.13 -11.69 -7.18
N ALA A 136 -3.79 -11.93 -5.91
CA ALA A 136 -2.92 -13.02 -5.49
C ALA A 136 -3.19 -13.40 -4.02
N LEU A 137 -2.92 -14.67 -3.68
CA LEU A 137 -2.87 -15.16 -2.32
C LEU A 137 -1.42 -15.46 -1.94
N VAL A 138 -0.95 -14.92 -0.82
CA VAL A 138 0.36 -15.23 -0.24
C VAL A 138 0.15 -16.06 1.02
N THR A 139 0.58 -17.32 1.00
CA THR A 139 0.29 -18.24 2.11
C THR A 139 1.30 -19.37 2.29
N ASP A 140 1.38 -19.90 3.52
CA ASP A 140 2.04 -21.16 3.88
C ASP A 140 1.05 -22.32 4.04
N ASN A 141 -0.25 -22.11 3.78
CA ASN A 141 -1.26 -23.14 3.84
C ASN A 141 -1.31 -23.92 2.51
N PRO A 142 -0.90 -25.20 2.47
CA PRO A 142 -0.91 -25.99 1.24
C PRO A 142 -2.31 -26.31 0.73
N ASP A 143 -3.34 -26.16 1.58
CA ASP A 143 -4.73 -26.50 1.25
C ASP A 143 -5.53 -25.30 0.68
N LEU A 144 -4.93 -24.11 0.61
CA LEU A 144 -5.57 -22.91 0.06
C LEU A 144 -5.18 -22.68 -1.41
N TRP A 145 -6.05 -23.16 -2.31
CA TRP A 145 -5.92 -22.97 -3.76
C TRP A 145 -7.22 -22.41 -4.36
N PRO A 146 -7.48 -21.11 -4.19
CA PRO A 146 -8.62 -20.46 -4.85
C PRO A 146 -8.51 -20.54 -6.39
N ASP A 147 -9.58 -20.96 -7.04
CA ASP A 147 -9.64 -21.10 -8.50
C ASP A 147 -9.29 -19.78 -9.21
N GLY A 148 -8.33 -19.84 -10.14
CA GLY A 148 -7.94 -18.70 -10.97
C GLY A 148 -7.10 -17.62 -10.27
N VAL A 149 -6.69 -17.84 -9.02
CA VAL A 149 -5.89 -16.89 -8.24
C VAL A 149 -4.46 -17.43 -8.08
N PRO A 150 -3.41 -16.67 -8.47
CA PRO A 150 -2.02 -17.01 -8.19
C PRO A 150 -1.79 -17.19 -6.68
N VAL A 151 -1.20 -18.33 -6.30
CA VAL A 151 -0.77 -18.63 -4.93
C VAL A 151 0.75 -18.55 -4.86
N ILE A 152 1.26 -17.75 -3.93
CA ILE A 152 2.69 -17.48 -3.74
C ILE A 152 3.09 -17.80 -2.29
N ALA A 153 4.28 -18.36 -2.10
CA ALA A 153 4.81 -18.67 -0.78
C ALA A 153 5.12 -17.38 0.02
N LEU A 154 5.03 -17.45 1.35
CA LEU A 154 5.27 -16.28 2.24
C LEU A 154 6.68 -15.67 2.10
N ASP A 155 7.66 -16.43 1.65
CA ASP A 155 9.05 -16.03 1.47
C ASP A 155 9.42 -15.71 0.01
N ASP A 156 8.54 -15.98 -0.96
CA ASP A 156 8.79 -15.72 -2.38
C ASP A 156 8.29 -14.34 -2.82
N VAL A 157 8.87 -13.32 -2.19
CA VAL A 157 8.56 -11.91 -2.48
C VAL A 157 8.95 -11.53 -3.91
N GLU A 158 9.99 -12.13 -4.48
CA GLU A 158 10.44 -11.84 -5.84
C GLU A 158 9.42 -12.30 -6.90
N ALA A 159 8.80 -13.48 -6.71
CA ALA A 159 7.70 -13.91 -7.57
C ALA A 159 6.51 -12.96 -7.48
N LEU A 160 6.15 -12.49 -6.29
CA LEU A 160 5.08 -11.51 -6.10
C LEU A 160 5.40 -10.18 -6.77
N ALA A 161 6.60 -9.65 -6.56
CA ALA A 161 7.03 -8.41 -7.19
C ALA A 161 7.02 -8.53 -8.73
N GLY A 162 7.44 -9.68 -9.26
CA GLY A 162 7.42 -9.95 -10.70
C GLY A 162 6.00 -10.03 -11.26
N LEU A 163 5.07 -10.59 -10.50
CA LEU A 163 3.66 -10.61 -10.86
C LEU A 163 3.07 -9.19 -10.88
N VAL A 164 3.28 -8.40 -9.83
CA VAL A 164 2.85 -7.00 -9.74
C VAL A 164 3.41 -6.17 -10.89
N GLU A 165 4.72 -6.29 -11.14
CA GLU A 165 5.42 -5.56 -12.20
C GLU A 165 4.82 -5.84 -13.58
N ARG A 166 4.72 -7.13 -13.96
CA ARG A 166 4.19 -7.53 -15.27
C ARG A 166 2.73 -7.13 -15.48
N THR A 167 1.94 -7.05 -14.41
CA THR A 167 0.51 -6.73 -14.52
C THR A 167 0.27 -5.22 -14.54
N PHE A 168 1.01 -4.43 -13.77
CA PHE A 168 0.64 -3.04 -13.50
C PHE A 168 1.68 -2.01 -13.94
N LEU A 169 2.94 -2.40 -14.12
CA LEU A 169 4.06 -1.47 -14.27
C LEU A 169 4.83 -1.61 -15.60
N GLN A 170 4.45 -2.57 -16.44
CA GLN A 170 4.97 -2.70 -17.80
C GLN A 170 4.10 -1.89 -18.76
N GLY A 171 4.37 -0.58 -18.84
CA GLY A 171 3.75 0.38 -19.73
C GLY A 171 4.46 1.72 -19.57
N ASP A 172 4.99 2.23 -20.68
CA ASP A 172 5.82 3.42 -20.84
C ASP A 172 7.19 3.37 -20.15
N ALA A 173 8.17 2.91 -20.93
CA ALA A 173 9.56 3.34 -20.75
C ALA A 173 9.54 4.87 -20.58
N ARG A 174 9.95 5.34 -19.41
CA ARG A 174 10.25 6.76 -19.21
C ARG A 174 11.34 7.09 -20.20
N ASP A 175 10.96 7.67 -21.34
CA ASP A 175 11.90 8.25 -22.30
C ASP A 175 12.78 9.20 -21.49
N GLY A 176 14.05 8.82 -21.37
CA GLY A 176 15.03 9.54 -20.59
C GLY A 176 15.25 10.93 -21.17
N ASP A 177 15.29 11.90 -20.27
CA ASP A 177 15.83 13.25 -20.49
C ASP A 177 17.33 13.21 -20.84
#